data_AF-A0A538EPU5-F1
#
_entry.id   AF-A0A538EPU5-F1
#
_cell.length_a   1.000
_cell.length_b   1.000
_cell.length_c   1.000
_cell.angle_alpha   90.00
_cell.angle_beta   90.00
_cell.angle_gamma   90.00
#
_symmetry.space_group_name_H-M   'P 1'
#
loop_
_entity.id
_entity.type
_entity.pdbx_description
1 polymer ?
#
loop_
_entity_poly.entity_id
_entity_poly.type
_entity_poly.pdbx_seq_one_letter_code
_entity_poly.pdbx_strand_id
1 'polypeptide(L)'
;MVGAGVVRCAGAAGRVQVVARRRREHPRDRRARRRRARARRRGDRALHRGREARGRVTLRLRTTLVLVAATGALALPAAAWAHAGLVRTVPRANVVLNQPPPVVQLTYTEAVEPRFAAISVTNAAGEQQTAGSPRRSAADPKTLVVPLKRVGEGWYLVYWRVISVDGHPVRGAFIFA
;
A
#
# COMPACT_ATOMS: atom_id res chain seq x y z
N MET A 1 -43.36 -93.68 -37.13
CA MET A 1 -44.04 -94.11 -38.36
C MET A 1 -44.35 -92.89 -39.22
N VAL A 2 -43.85 -92.88 -40.46
CA VAL A 2 -44.30 -92.23 -41.73
C VAL A 2 -44.80 -90.78 -41.66
N GLY A 3 -44.36 -89.77 -42.41
CA GLY A 3 -43.58 -89.52 -43.64
C GLY A 3 -43.60 -87.98 -43.84
N ALA A 4 -42.96 -87.27 -44.75
CA ALA A 4 -42.37 -87.48 -46.06
C ALA A 4 -41.28 -86.38 -46.23
N GLY A 5 -40.23 -86.55 -47.01
CA GLY A 5 -40.28 -86.62 -48.46
C GLY A 5 -39.60 -85.38 -49.06
N VAL A 6 -38.35 -85.58 -49.47
CA VAL A 6 -37.43 -84.70 -50.21
C VAL A 6 -38.10 -84.01 -51.40
N VAL A 7 -37.77 -82.75 -51.71
CA VAL A 7 -37.42 -82.31 -53.08
C VAL A 7 -36.52 -81.08 -53.02
N ARG A 8 -35.32 -81.20 -53.61
CA ARG A 8 -34.51 -80.06 -54.04
C ARG A 8 -34.24 -80.27 -55.52
N CYS A 9 -34.89 -79.48 -56.37
CA CYS A 9 -34.51 -79.32 -57.77
C CYS A 9 -34.33 -77.82 -58.03
N ALA A 10 -33.23 -77.52 -58.73
CA ALA A 10 -32.63 -76.21 -58.89
C ALA A 10 -33.44 -75.26 -59.78
N GLY A 11 -33.30 -73.95 -59.54
CA GLY A 11 -33.80 -72.94 -60.46
C GLY A 11 -33.44 -71.52 -60.04
N ALA A 12 -32.41 -70.98 -60.70
CA ALA A 12 -32.11 -69.56 -60.93
C ALA A 12 -31.63 -68.67 -59.76
N ALA A 13 -30.45 -68.09 -59.99
CA ALA A 13 -29.90 -66.85 -59.43
C ALA A 13 -29.72 -66.74 -57.90
N GLY A 14 -28.47 -66.71 -57.42
CA GLY A 14 -28.19 -66.47 -56.00
C GLY A 14 -26.81 -65.88 -55.71
N ARG A 15 -26.72 -64.54 -55.62
CA ARG A 15 -25.62 -63.86 -54.92
C ARG A 15 -25.66 -64.27 -53.45
N VAL A 16 -24.56 -64.82 -52.93
CA VAL A 16 -24.39 -65.09 -51.50
C VAL A 16 -24.15 -63.75 -50.78
N GLN A 17 -25.20 -63.17 -50.19
CA GLN A 17 -25.05 -62.11 -49.19
C GLN A 17 -24.67 -62.76 -47.85
N VAL A 18 -23.49 -62.45 -47.34
CA VAL A 18 -23.13 -62.70 -45.93
C VAL A 18 -23.91 -61.72 -45.07
N VAL A 19 -25.12 -62.10 -44.70
CA VAL A 19 -25.95 -61.35 -43.75
C VAL A 19 -25.34 -61.54 -42.37
N ALA A 20 -24.60 -60.52 -41.90
CA ALA A 20 -24.17 -60.43 -40.51
C ALA A 20 -25.42 -60.52 -39.62
N ARG A 21 -25.57 -61.63 -38.89
CA ARG A 21 -26.65 -61.83 -37.92
C ARG A 21 -26.55 -60.71 -36.88
N ARG A 22 -27.37 -59.66 -37.03
CA ARG A 22 -27.62 -58.70 -35.94
C ARG A 22 -28.18 -59.49 -34.77
N ARG A 23 -27.34 -59.74 -33.76
CA ARG A 23 -27.78 -60.19 -32.44
C ARG A 23 -28.87 -59.21 -32.01
N ARG A 24 -30.12 -59.68 -31.96
CA ARG A 24 -31.26 -58.91 -31.47
C ARG A 24 -31.02 -58.67 -29.98
N GLU A 25 -30.45 -57.51 -29.65
CA GLU A 25 -30.35 -57.06 -28.27
C GLU A 25 -31.77 -56.97 -27.68
N HIS A 26 -31.95 -57.64 -26.55
CA HIS A 26 -33.22 -57.72 -25.87
C HIS A 26 -33.66 -56.31 -25.41
N PRO A 27 -34.94 -55.90 -25.58
CA PRO A 27 -35.44 -54.57 -25.21
C PRO A 27 -35.13 -54.14 -23.76
N ARG A 28 -34.91 -55.10 -22.85
CA ARG A 28 -34.50 -54.87 -21.46
C ARG A 28 -33.08 -54.28 -21.34
N ASP A 29 -32.13 -54.70 -22.19
CA ASP A 29 -30.74 -54.20 -22.17
C ASP A 29 -30.62 -52.75 -22.65
N ARG A 30 -31.43 -52.36 -23.64
CA ARG A 30 -31.46 -50.98 -24.13
C ARG A 30 -31.99 -50.00 -23.08
N ARG A 31 -32.97 -50.42 -22.28
CA ARG A 31 -33.49 -49.60 -21.16
C ARG A 31 -32.47 -49.48 -20.03
N ALA A 32 -31.76 -50.57 -19.70
CA ALA A 32 -30.70 -50.56 -18.69
C ALA A 32 -29.52 -49.64 -19.08
N ARG A 33 -29.05 -49.72 -20.34
CA ARG A 33 -27.98 -48.83 -20.85
C ARG A 33 -28.40 -47.36 -20.84
N ARG A 34 -29.63 -47.03 -21.26
CA ARG A 34 -30.15 -45.65 -21.23
C ARG A 34 -30.26 -45.10 -19.80
N ARG A 35 -30.69 -45.92 -18.83
CA ARG A 35 -30.74 -45.54 -17.41
C ARG A 35 -29.34 -45.28 -16.84
N ARG A 36 -28.36 -46.15 -17.13
CA ARG A 36 -26.96 -45.97 -16.70
C ARG A 36 -26.33 -44.71 -17.31
N ALA A 37 -26.56 -44.44 -18.59
CA ALA A 37 -26.06 -43.22 -19.25
C ALA A 37 -26.68 -41.93 -18.66
N ARG A 38 -27.98 -41.95 -18.33
CA ARG A 38 -28.66 -40.81 -17.67
C ARG A 38 -28.17 -40.59 -16.24
N ALA A 39 -27.90 -41.66 -15.49
CA ALA A 39 -27.34 -41.57 -14.14
C ALA A 39 -25.92 -40.97 -14.15
N ARG A 40 -25.05 -41.41 -15.07
CA ARG A 40 -23.69 -40.85 -15.25
C ARG A 40 -23.72 -39.36 -15.58
N ARG A 41 -24.54 -38.94 -16.56
CA ARG A 41 -24.71 -37.53 -16.93
C ARG A 41 -25.25 -36.65 -15.79
N ARG A 42 -26.04 -37.22 -14.86
CA ARG A 42 -26.50 -36.50 -13.66
C ARG A 42 -25.39 -36.34 -12.61
N GLY A 43 -24.57 -37.38 -12.41
CA GLY A 43 -23.40 -37.32 -11.54
C GLY A 43 -22.36 -36.30 -11.97
N ASP A 44 -22.00 -36.29 -13.27
CA ASP A 44 -21.00 -35.35 -13.81
C ASP A 44 -21.43 -33.89 -13.66
N ARG A 45 -22.73 -33.59 -13.87
CA ARG A 45 -23.28 -32.24 -13.67
C ARG A 45 -23.29 -31.80 -12.21
N ALA A 46 -23.49 -32.72 -11.27
CA ALA A 46 -23.46 -32.41 -9.83
C ALA A 46 -22.03 -32.09 -9.35
N LEU A 47 -21.03 -32.84 -9.84
CA LEU A 47 -19.61 -32.60 -9.52
C LEU A 47 -19.09 -31.28 -10.10
N HIS A 48 -19.46 -30.94 -11.34
CA HIS A 48 -19.11 -29.65 -11.94
C HIS A 48 -19.74 -28.47 -11.18
N ARG A 49 -21.02 -28.56 -10.77
CA ARG A 49 -21.65 -27.52 -9.93
C ARG A 49 -20.95 -27.33 -8.58
N GLY A 50 -20.53 -28.43 -7.92
CA GLY A 50 -19.82 -28.36 -6.64
C GLY A 50 -18.44 -27.72 -6.76
N ARG A 51 -17.70 -27.99 -7.84
CA ARG A 51 -16.39 -27.36 -8.12
C ARG A 51 -16.52 -25.87 -8.43
N GLU A 52 -17.51 -25.47 -9.21
CA GLU A 52 -17.75 -24.05 -9.51
C GLU A 52 -18.25 -23.26 -8.30
N ALA A 53 -19.12 -23.83 -7.47
CA ALA A 53 -19.57 -23.18 -6.24
C ALA A 53 -18.41 -22.99 -5.25
N ARG A 54 -17.55 -23.99 -5.07
CA ARG A 54 -16.35 -23.89 -4.23
C ARG A 54 -15.35 -22.86 -4.76
N GLY A 55 -15.08 -22.84 -6.07
CA GLY A 55 -14.20 -21.85 -6.70
C GLY A 55 -14.69 -20.41 -6.56
N ARG A 56 -16.00 -20.19 -6.71
CA ARG A 56 -16.63 -18.87 -6.53
C ARG A 56 -16.57 -18.39 -5.07
N VAL A 57 -16.75 -19.30 -4.09
CA VAL A 57 -16.64 -18.97 -2.66
C VAL A 57 -15.19 -18.65 -2.28
N THR A 58 -14.21 -19.44 -2.76
CA THR A 58 -12.79 -19.17 -2.49
C THR A 58 -12.29 -17.89 -3.15
N LEU A 59 -12.78 -17.56 -4.35
CA LEU A 59 -12.44 -16.32 -5.04
C LEU A 59 -13.03 -15.11 -4.30
N ARG A 60 -14.29 -15.20 -3.87
CA ARG A 60 -14.97 -14.16 -3.08
C ARG A 60 -14.26 -13.91 -1.75
N LEU A 61 -13.90 -14.96 -1.02
CA LEU A 61 -13.17 -14.84 0.24
C LEU A 61 -11.82 -14.16 0.06
N ARG A 62 -11.06 -14.52 -0.98
CA ARG A 62 -9.79 -13.86 -1.33
C ARG A 62 -9.99 -12.39 -1.68
N THR A 63 -10.98 -12.07 -2.50
CA THR A 63 -11.28 -10.67 -2.84
C THR A 63 -11.71 -9.85 -1.63
N THR A 64 -12.51 -10.43 -0.72
CA THR A 64 -12.90 -9.76 0.53
C THR A 64 -11.69 -9.55 1.44
N LEU A 65 -10.79 -10.54 1.56
CA LEU A 65 -9.59 -10.42 2.37
C LEU A 65 -8.63 -9.36 1.83
N VAL A 66 -8.45 -9.30 0.50
CA VAL A 66 -7.67 -8.25 -0.17
C VAL A 66 -8.30 -6.88 0.04
N LEU A 67 -9.63 -6.77 -0.08
CA LEU A 67 -10.34 -5.52 0.17
C LEU A 67 -10.17 -5.05 1.62
N VAL A 68 -10.33 -5.95 2.60
CA VAL A 68 -10.15 -5.66 4.03
C VAL A 68 -8.71 -5.27 4.34
N ALA A 69 -7.72 -5.95 3.75
CA ALA A 69 -6.32 -5.58 3.93
C ALA A 69 -6.00 -4.21 3.30
N ALA A 70 -6.56 -3.91 2.12
CA ALA A 70 -6.39 -2.63 1.46
C ALA A 70 -7.05 -1.49 2.23
N THR A 71 -8.28 -1.67 2.73
CA THR A 71 -8.94 -0.66 3.59
C THR A 71 -8.25 -0.52 4.94
N GLY A 72 -7.75 -1.61 5.52
CA GLY A 72 -6.95 -1.56 6.74
C GLY A 72 -5.65 -0.78 6.57
N ALA A 73 -4.98 -0.92 5.43
CA ALA A 73 -3.76 -0.15 5.12
C ALA A 73 -4.03 1.34 4.94
N LEU A 74 -5.18 1.72 4.37
CA LEU A 74 -5.60 3.12 4.21
C LEU A 74 -6.01 3.77 5.54
N ALA A 75 -6.37 2.97 6.55
CA ALA A 75 -6.76 3.47 7.87
C ALA A 75 -5.57 3.73 8.81
N LEU A 76 -4.35 3.36 8.42
CA LEU A 76 -3.15 3.66 9.20
C LEU A 76 -2.83 5.17 9.08
N PRO A 77 -2.74 5.92 10.19
CA PRO A 77 -2.35 7.32 10.14
C PRO A 77 -0.92 7.44 9.61
N ALA A 78 -0.76 8.13 8.48
CA ALA A 78 0.56 8.57 8.04
C ALA A 78 1.06 9.63 9.03
N ALA A 79 2.20 9.38 9.68
CA ALA A 79 2.84 10.39 10.52
C ALA A 79 3.33 11.54 9.62
N ALA A 80 2.51 12.58 9.48
CA ALA A 80 2.88 13.80 8.79
C ALA A 80 3.51 14.78 9.79
N TRP A 81 4.85 14.81 9.86
CA TRP A 81 5.56 15.91 10.49
C TRP A 81 5.57 17.10 9.53
N ALA A 82 4.50 17.88 9.56
CA ALA A 82 4.31 19.00 8.62
C ALA A 82 5.03 20.30 9.04
N HIS A 83 5.59 20.39 10.25
CA HIS A 83 6.11 21.65 10.79
C HIS A 83 7.62 21.63 11.04
N ALA A 84 8.28 22.74 10.71
CA ALA A 84 9.67 23.03 11.04
C ALA A 84 9.85 23.22 12.56
N GLY A 85 9.99 22.11 13.28
CA GLY A 85 10.22 22.09 14.72
C GLY A 85 11.66 22.48 15.04
N LEU A 86 11.85 23.43 15.96
CA LEU A 86 13.17 23.76 16.48
C LEU A 86 13.67 22.63 17.38
N VAL A 87 14.80 22.02 17.02
CA VAL A 87 15.35 20.85 17.75
C VAL A 87 16.62 21.17 18.54
N ARG A 88 17.36 22.21 18.14
CA ARG A 88 18.61 22.60 18.82
C ARG A 88 18.89 24.08 18.66
N THR A 89 19.46 24.67 19.71
CA THR A 89 19.94 26.05 19.72
C THR A 89 21.40 26.11 20.17
N VAL A 90 22.15 27.03 19.58
CA VAL A 90 23.46 27.47 20.06
C VAL A 90 23.45 28.99 20.09
N PRO A 91 23.60 29.66 21.24
CA PRO A 91 23.66 29.11 22.59
C PRO A 91 22.48 28.21 22.93
N ARG A 92 22.71 27.30 23.87
CA ARG A 92 21.63 26.45 24.40
C ARG A 92 20.59 27.34 25.08
N ALA A 93 19.31 27.03 24.93
CA ALA A 93 18.25 27.82 25.58
C ALA A 93 18.48 27.88 27.11
N ASN A 94 18.38 29.08 27.67
CA ASN A 94 18.55 29.42 29.09
C ASN A 94 19.95 29.13 29.65
N VAL A 95 20.97 29.01 28.80
CA VAL A 95 22.36 28.83 29.25
C VAL A 95 22.96 30.16 29.72
N VAL A 96 23.86 30.07 30.70
CA VAL A 96 24.77 31.15 31.11
C VAL A 96 26.16 30.83 30.54
N LEU A 97 26.73 31.76 29.79
CA LEU A 97 28.03 31.65 29.12
C LEU A 97 29.07 32.52 29.83
N ASN A 98 30.29 32.01 29.95
CA ASN A 98 31.42 32.81 30.43
C ASN A 98 31.99 33.75 29.35
N GLN A 99 31.64 33.52 28.08
CA GLN A 99 32.12 34.28 26.94
C GLN A 99 30.99 34.56 25.95
N PRO A 100 30.95 35.78 25.38
CA PRO A 100 29.91 36.15 24.44
C PRO A 100 30.01 35.32 23.15
N PRO A 101 28.89 34.73 22.67
CA PRO A 101 28.90 33.94 21.46
C PRO A 101 28.98 34.85 20.22
N PRO A 102 29.70 34.46 19.16
CA PRO A 102 29.77 35.26 17.93
C PRO A 102 28.52 35.16 17.06
N VAL A 103 27.71 34.10 17.25
CA VAL A 103 26.53 33.79 16.44
C VAL A 103 25.45 33.14 17.30
N VAL A 104 24.20 33.21 16.84
CA VAL A 104 23.14 32.29 17.25
C VAL A 104 22.84 31.33 16.10
N GLN A 105 22.70 30.04 16.42
CA GLN A 105 22.33 28.97 15.50
C GLN A 105 21.04 28.30 15.95
N LEU A 106 20.14 28.06 15.02
CA LEU A 106 18.86 27.39 15.21
C LEU A 106 18.77 26.23 14.23
N THR A 107 18.73 25.00 14.74
CA THR A 107 18.58 23.77 13.94
C THR A 107 17.15 23.29 14.02
N TYR A 108 16.56 22.99 12.87
CA TYR A 108 15.19 22.55 12.73
C TYR A 108 15.10 21.08 12.32
N THR A 109 13.90 20.48 12.42
CA THR A 109 13.62 19.12 11.92
C THR A 109 13.80 19.01 10.39
N GLU A 110 13.65 20.11 9.68
CA GLU A 110 13.72 20.20 8.22
C GLU A 110 14.44 21.47 7.73
N ALA A 111 14.68 21.55 6.42
CA ALA A 111 15.35 22.71 5.84
C ALA A 111 14.42 23.91 5.82
N VAL A 112 14.92 25.06 6.26
CA VAL A 112 14.19 26.34 6.27
C VAL A 112 14.83 27.29 5.27
N GLU A 113 14.02 28.11 4.60
CA GLU A 113 14.49 29.14 3.67
C GLU A 113 14.84 30.45 4.41
N PRO A 114 16.13 30.87 4.46
CA PRO A 114 16.53 32.06 5.21
C PRO A 114 15.83 33.35 4.79
N ARG A 115 15.44 33.47 3.51
CA ARG A 115 14.74 34.66 2.98
C ARG A 115 13.39 34.92 3.65
N PHE A 116 12.77 33.89 4.22
CA PHE A 116 11.48 33.99 4.93
C PHE A 116 11.64 33.90 6.44
N ALA A 117 12.87 33.75 6.94
CA ALA A 117 13.17 33.67 8.36
C ALA A 117 13.43 35.07 8.96
N ALA A 118 12.94 35.28 10.18
CA ALA A 118 13.29 36.40 11.01
C ALA A 118 13.90 35.87 12.31
N ILE A 119 15.10 36.32 12.65
CA ILE A 119 15.75 36.01 13.93
C ILE A 119 16.26 37.33 14.49
N SER A 120 15.88 37.65 15.72
CA SER A 120 16.33 38.82 16.44
C SER A 120 16.93 38.43 17.78
N VAL A 121 17.96 39.17 18.18
CA VAL A 121 18.58 39.06 19.50
C VAL A 121 18.57 40.44 20.09
N THR A 122 17.92 40.62 21.24
CA THR A 122 17.80 41.91 21.92
C THR A 122 18.35 41.82 23.33
N ASN A 123 19.04 42.87 23.79
CA ASN A 123 19.51 42.97 25.17
C ASN A 123 18.38 43.41 26.11
N ALA A 124 18.69 43.51 27.41
CA ALA A 124 17.78 43.99 28.44
C ALA A 124 17.22 45.41 28.20
N ALA A 125 17.96 46.25 27.46
CA ALA A 125 17.52 47.59 27.08
C ALA A 125 16.61 47.60 25.82
N GLY A 126 16.32 46.43 25.24
CA GLY A 126 15.52 46.31 24.02
C GLY A 126 16.29 46.59 22.73
N GLU A 127 17.61 46.76 22.78
CA GLU A 127 18.44 47.09 21.63
C GLU A 127 18.77 45.84 20.81
N GLN A 128 18.66 45.95 19.49
CA GLN A 128 18.97 44.87 18.55
C GLN A 128 20.48 44.59 18.47
N GLN A 129 20.85 43.33 18.72
CA GLN A 129 22.22 42.84 18.76
C GLN A 129 22.60 41.93 17.60
N THR A 130 21.71 41.67 16.64
CA THR A 130 22.08 40.97 15.40
C THR A 130 22.94 41.86 14.50
N ALA A 131 23.98 41.31 13.90
CA ALA A 131 24.88 42.01 12.97
C ALA A 131 24.50 41.83 11.48
N GLY A 132 23.45 41.05 11.17
CA GLY A 132 22.98 40.87 9.80
C GLY A 132 21.80 39.91 9.72
N SER A 133 21.33 39.64 8.50
CA SER A 133 20.23 38.72 8.26
C SER A 133 20.60 37.26 8.55
N PRO A 134 19.63 36.40 8.90
CA PRO A 134 19.82 34.96 9.00
C PRO A 134 20.35 34.36 7.69
N ARG A 135 21.25 33.40 7.79
CA ARG A 135 21.83 32.66 6.66
C ARG A 135 21.76 31.17 6.93
N ARG A 136 21.70 30.37 5.87
CA ARG A 136 21.82 28.91 5.98
C ARG A 136 23.26 28.55 6.34
N SER A 137 23.44 27.62 7.28
CA SER A 137 24.75 27.07 7.60
C SER A 137 25.32 26.31 6.40
N ALA A 138 26.63 26.44 6.16
CA ALA A 138 27.31 25.67 5.13
C ALA A 138 27.44 24.18 5.50
N ALA A 139 27.42 23.85 6.80
CA ALA A 139 27.59 22.49 7.30
C ALA A 139 26.26 21.71 7.41
N ASP A 140 25.14 22.41 7.55
CA ASP A 140 23.82 21.79 7.72
C ASP A 140 22.70 22.67 7.14
N PRO A 141 21.98 22.21 6.10
CA PRO A 141 20.90 22.98 5.48
C PRO A 141 19.69 23.21 6.39
N LYS A 142 19.55 22.45 7.48
CA LYS A 142 18.50 22.60 8.50
C LYS A 142 18.87 23.59 9.60
N THR A 143 20.07 24.17 9.53
CA THR A 143 20.54 25.13 10.53
C THR A 143 20.59 26.53 9.93
N LEU A 144 19.91 27.47 10.59
CA LEU A 144 20.06 28.91 10.35
C LEU A 144 21.05 29.51 11.34
N VAL A 145 21.88 30.42 10.84
CA VAL A 145 22.90 31.15 11.61
C VAL A 145 22.64 32.64 11.47
N VAL A 146 22.60 33.35 12.59
CA VAL A 146 22.56 34.81 12.63
C VAL A 146 23.81 35.34 13.36
N PRO A 147 24.61 36.22 12.73
CA PRO A 147 25.76 36.81 13.40
C PRO A 147 25.32 37.81 14.45
N LEU A 148 26.04 37.87 15.57
CA LEU A 148 25.83 38.88 16.61
C LEU A 148 26.84 40.02 16.44
N LYS A 149 26.45 41.20 16.93
CA LYS A 149 27.38 42.27 17.24
C LYS A 149 28.28 41.82 18.40
N ARG A 150 29.29 42.61 18.76
CA ARG A 150 30.02 42.38 20.01
C ARG A 150 29.07 42.59 21.17
N VAL A 151 28.52 41.49 21.70
CA VAL A 151 27.63 41.47 22.86
C VAL A 151 28.46 41.46 24.15
N GLY A 152 28.01 42.22 25.14
CA GLY A 152 28.65 42.34 26.45
C GLY A 152 28.04 41.38 27.46
N GLU A 153 28.29 41.65 28.74
CA GLU A 153 27.64 40.94 29.84
C GLU A 153 26.16 41.34 29.94
N GLY A 154 25.30 40.36 30.22
CA GLY A 154 23.87 40.56 30.44
C GLY A 154 23.03 39.48 29.79
N TRP A 155 21.72 39.52 30.02
CA TRP A 155 20.80 38.58 29.38
C TRP A 155 20.33 39.11 28.02
N TYR A 156 20.10 38.16 27.12
CA TYR A 156 19.67 38.40 25.75
C TYR A 156 18.46 37.54 25.43
N LEU A 157 17.45 38.16 24.81
CA LEU A 157 16.28 37.48 24.27
C LEU A 157 16.53 37.16 22.80
N VAL A 158 16.48 35.87 22.46
CA VAL A 158 16.43 35.41 21.08
C VAL A 158 14.98 35.16 20.72
N TYR A 159 14.47 35.89 19.73
CA TYR A 159 13.18 35.62 19.10
C TYR A 159 13.40 35.13 17.68
N TRP A 160 12.56 34.19 17.23
CA TRP A 160 12.60 33.69 15.86
C TRP A 160 11.22 33.43 15.30
N ARG A 161 11.12 33.54 13.97
CA ARG A 161 9.99 33.12 13.15
C ARG A 161 10.52 32.54 11.85
N VAL A 162 10.03 31.37 11.46
CA VAL A 162 10.34 30.71 10.18
C VAL A 162 9.06 30.25 9.50
N ILE A 163 9.12 30.05 8.18
CA ILE A 163 8.04 29.41 7.42
C ILE A 163 8.48 27.97 7.14
N SER A 164 7.65 27.02 7.59
CA SER A 164 7.80 25.59 7.36
C SER A 164 7.50 25.23 5.90
N VAL A 165 7.86 24.02 5.45
CA VAL A 165 7.61 23.57 4.07
C VAL A 165 6.11 23.45 3.74
N ASP A 166 5.28 23.25 4.75
CA ASP A 166 3.81 23.24 4.65
C ASP A 166 3.19 24.64 4.57
N GLY A 167 4.01 25.70 4.64
CA GLY A 167 3.60 27.08 4.54
C GLY A 167 3.17 27.73 5.85
N HIS A 168 3.17 26.99 6.97
CA HIS A 168 2.78 27.58 8.26
C HIS A 168 3.95 28.32 8.92
N PRO A 169 3.71 29.52 9.49
CA PRO A 169 4.72 30.22 10.27
C PRO A 169 4.86 29.56 11.64
N VAL A 170 6.08 29.19 12.01
CA VAL A 170 6.46 28.72 13.34
C VAL A 170 7.31 29.80 14.01
N ARG A 171 7.08 30.05 15.30
CA ARG A 171 7.81 31.07 16.07
C ARG A 171 8.10 30.60 17.47
N GLY A 172 9.09 31.23 18.10
CA GLY A 172 9.43 30.97 19.49
C GLY A 172 10.43 31.99 20.02
N ALA A 173 10.78 31.82 21.28
CA ALA A 173 11.79 32.63 21.93
C ALA A 173 12.51 31.84 23.02
N PHE A 174 13.74 32.24 23.32
CA PHE A 174 14.48 31.78 24.49
C PHE A 174 15.48 32.85 24.93
N ILE A 175 15.99 32.72 26.15
CA ILE A 175 17.02 33.61 26.67
C ILE A 175 18.38 32.91 26.76
N PHE A 176 19.45 33.69 26.74
CA PHE A 176 20.77 33.27 27.24
C PHE A 176 21.39 34.44 27.99
N ALA A 177 22.38 34.17 28.84
CA ALA A 177 23.15 35.18 29.56
C ALA A 177 24.65 34.93 29.38
#